data_AF-A0A354IQL5-F1
#
_entry.id   AF-A0A354IQL5-F1
#
_cell.length_a   1.000
_cell.length_b   1.000
_cell.length_c   1.000
_cell.angle_alpha   90.00
_cell.angle_beta   90.00
_cell.angle_gamma   90.00
#
_symmetry.space_group_name_H-M   'P 1'
#
loop_
_entity.id
_entity.type
_entity.pdbx_description
1 polymer ?
#
loop_
_entity_poly.entity_id
_entity_poly.type
_entity_poly.pdbx_seq_one_letter_code
_entity_poly.pdbx_strand_id
1 'polypeptide(L)' 'ILCLLLAGCGTEPQKIPMPVAVGCVGAKPARPVNTFGAGAYPGDKAAAQAALIDGAAWEGYALKLEVIIAGCPKN' A
#
# COMPACT_ATOMS: atom_id res chain seq x y z
N ILE A 1 28.05 -26.77 -55.40
CA ILE A 1 26.65 -26.47 -55.00
C ILE A 1 26.34 -27.43 -53.84
N LEU A 2 26.85 -27.30 -52.61
CA LEU A 2 26.82 -26.24 -51.59
C LEU A 2 25.43 -25.65 -51.29
N CYS A 3 24.49 -26.51 -50.89
CA CYS A 3 23.25 -26.10 -50.22
C CYS A 3 23.33 -26.50 -48.74
N LEU A 4 24.11 -25.72 -47.97
CA LEU A 4 23.99 -25.66 -46.52
C LEU A 4 22.62 -25.05 -46.21
N LEU A 5 21.63 -25.93 -46.01
CA LEU A 5 20.33 -25.57 -45.45
C LEU A 5 20.56 -25.18 -43.99
N LEU A 6 20.90 -23.91 -43.77
CA LEU A 6 20.69 -23.23 -42.50
C LEU A 6 19.18 -23.17 -42.27
N ALA A 7 18.60 -24.28 -41.81
CA ALA A 7 17.35 -24.26 -41.09
C ALA A 7 17.62 -23.49 -39.79
N GLY A 8 17.50 -22.17 -39.87
CA GLY A 8 17.45 -21.30 -38.71
C GLY A 8 16.37 -21.86 -37.81
N CYS A 9 16.78 -22.39 -36.66
CA CYS A 9 15.91 -22.83 -35.59
C CYS A 9 15.23 -21.55 -35.05
N GLY A 10 14.16 -21.13 -35.72
CA GLY A 10 13.29 -20.07 -35.25
C GLY A 10 12.49 -20.61 -34.08
N THR A 11 13.15 -20.76 -32.92
CA THR A 11 12.46 -21.04 -31.68
C THR A 11 11.59 -19.83 -31.38
N GLU A 12 10.28 -20.01 -31.54
CA GLU A 12 9.30 -19.05 -31.04
C GLU A 12 9.62 -18.72 -29.59
N PRO A 13 9.64 -17.43 -29.19
CA PRO A 13 9.90 -17.07 -27.81
C PRO A 13 8.83 -17.72 -26.93
N GLN A 14 9.25 -18.69 -26.11
CA GLN A 14 8.36 -19.31 -25.14
C GLN A 14 7.86 -18.23 -24.18
N LYS A 15 6.54 -18.10 -24.10
CA LYS A 15 5.90 -17.28 -23.07
C LYS A 15 6.09 -17.97 -21.72
N ILE A 16 7.09 -17.53 -20.96
CA ILE A 16 7.28 -17.97 -19.59
C ILE A 16 6.29 -17.17 -18.73
N PRO A 17 5.32 -17.81 -18.05
CA PRO A 17 4.50 -17.12 -17.07
C PRO A 17 5.40 -16.64 -15.94
N MET A 18 5.64 -15.33 -15.86
CA MET A 18 6.39 -14.73 -14.78
C MET A 18 5.43 -14.55 -13.60
N PRO A 19 5.68 -15.19 -12.45
CA PRO A 19 4.87 -14.94 -11.27
C PRO A 19 5.09 -13.49 -10.85
N VAL A 20 4.08 -12.65 -11.06
CA VAL A 20 4.05 -11.31 -10.48
C VAL A 20 3.80 -11.52 -9.00
N ALA A 21 4.79 -11.15 -8.18
CA ALA A 21 4.60 -11.06 -6.75
C ALA A 21 3.56 -9.95 -6.48
N VAL A 22 2.29 -10.33 -6.42
CA VAL A 22 1.26 -9.48 -5.85
C VAL A 22 1.56 -9.43 -4.35
N GLY A 23 2.23 -8.35 -3.93
CA GLY A 23 2.40 -8.07 -2.51
C GLY A 23 1.05 -8.15 -1.80
N CYS A 24 1.00 -8.70 -0.59
CA CYS A 24 -0.24 -8.87 0.16
C CYS A 24 -0.99 -7.53 0.23
N VAL A 25 -2.03 -7.36 -0.58
CA VAL A 25 -2.90 -6.18 -0.49
C VAL A 25 -3.82 -6.40 0.70
N GLY A 26 -3.32 -6.09 1.88
CA GLY A 26 -4.13 -6.01 3.08
C GLY A 26 -5.27 -5.00 2.89
N ALA A 27 -6.39 -5.21 3.57
CA ALA A 27 -7.50 -4.26 3.53
C ALA A 27 -6.99 -2.86 3.94
N LYS A 28 -7.11 -1.89 3.03
CA LYS A 28 -6.73 -0.49 3.29
C LYS A 28 -7.47 0.00 4.55
N PRO A 29 -6.78 0.48 5.59
CA PRO A 29 -7.44 1.00 6.78
C PRO A 29 -8.32 2.19 6.39
N ALA A 30 -9.46 2.33 7.07
CA ALA A 30 -10.27 3.52 6.94
C ALA A 30 -9.49 4.72 7.49
N ARG A 31 -9.48 5.82 6.74
CA ARG A 31 -8.89 7.07 7.19
C ARG A 31 -9.69 7.58 8.39
N PRO A 32 -9.05 7.93 9.51
CA PRO A 32 -9.75 8.47 10.66
C PRO A 32 -10.44 9.78 10.27
N VAL A 33 -11.64 9.99 10.81
CA VAL A 33 -12.38 11.23 10.71
C VAL A 33 -12.10 12.00 11.98
N ASN A 34 -11.62 13.23 11.85
CA ASN A 34 -11.41 14.10 13.00
C ASN A 34 -12.75 14.29 13.70
N THR A 35 -12.81 13.87 14.95
CA THR A 35 -13.99 14.02 15.80
C THR A 35 -14.26 15.49 16.07
N PHE A 36 -13.19 16.29 16.07
CA PHE A 36 -13.21 17.70 16.31
C PHE A 36 -12.70 18.43 15.05
N GLY A 37 -13.64 18.95 14.26
CA GLY A 37 -13.33 19.65 13.01
C GLY A 37 -12.75 21.05 13.23
N ALA A 38 -12.75 21.84 12.15
CA ALA A 38 -12.54 23.28 12.26
C ALA A 38 -13.73 23.90 13.03
N GLY A 39 -13.45 24.60 14.13
CA GLY A 39 -14.50 25.18 14.97
C GLY A 39 -13.95 26.00 16.13
N ALA A 40 -14.83 26.75 16.78
CA ALA A 40 -14.49 27.51 17.97
C ALA A 40 -14.46 26.56 19.18
N TYR A 41 -13.27 26.36 19.75
CA TYR A 41 -13.10 25.64 21.00
C TYR A 41 -13.30 26.61 22.17
N PRO A 42 -13.89 26.19 23.31
CA PRO A 42 -14.12 27.05 24.46
C PRO A 42 -12.83 27.48 25.20
N GLY A 43 -11.66 27.15 24.66
CA GLY A 43 -10.34 27.57 25.14
C GLY A 43 -9.21 26.66 24.64
N ASP A 44 -7.96 27.09 24.83
CA ASP A 44 -6.76 26.40 24.33
C ASP A 44 -6.63 24.96 24.84
N LYS A 45 -7.05 24.71 26.09
CA LYS A 45 -7.04 23.36 26.67
C LYS A 45 -7.98 22.40 25.95
N ALA A 46 -9.16 22.88 25.55
CA ALA A 46 -10.14 22.07 24.83
C ALA A 46 -9.67 21.80 23.38
N ALA A 47 -9.05 22.80 22.74
CA ALA A 47 -8.41 22.63 21.44
C ALA A 47 -7.24 21.63 21.50
N ALA A 48 -6.39 21.73 22.52
CA ALA A 48 -5.26 20.81 22.71
C ALA A 48 -5.74 19.38 22.97
N GLN A 49 -6.78 19.18 23.78
CA GLN A 49 -7.35 17.86 24.04
C GLN A 49 -7.96 17.24 22.76
N ALA A 50 -8.68 18.04 21.97
CA ALA A 50 -9.21 17.61 20.68
C ALA A 50 -8.08 17.19 19.71
N ALA A 51 -7.03 17.99 19.62
CA ALA A 51 -5.87 17.70 18.78
C ALA A 51 -5.12 16.43 19.20
N LEU A 52 -4.99 16.16 20.51
CA LEU A 52 -4.37 14.94 21.02
C LEU A 52 -5.17 13.67 20.66
N ILE A 53 -6.50 13.74 20.79
CA ILE A 53 -7.39 12.61 20.46
C ILE A 53 -7.32 12.30 18.97
N ASP A 54 -7.47 13.32 18.12
CA ASP A 54 -7.39 13.13 16.68
C ASP A 54 -5.99 12.69 16.27
N GLY A 55 -4.93 13.25 16.86
CA GLY A 55 -3.53 12.88 16.64
C GLY A 55 -3.25 11.39 16.89
N ALA A 56 -3.70 10.84 18.02
CA ALA A 56 -3.56 9.42 18.33
C ALA A 56 -4.25 8.50 17.30
N ALA A 57 -5.41 8.92 16.77
CA ALA A 57 -6.10 8.18 15.71
C ALA A 57 -5.31 8.19 14.39
N TRP A 58 -4.65 9.30 14.05
CA TRP A 58 -3.77 9.41 12.88
C TRP A 58 -2.49 8.59 13.00
N GLU A 59 -1.86 8.56 14.17
CA GLU A 59 -0.69 7.72 14.43
C GLU A 59 -1.02 6.23 14.23
N GLY A 60 -2.13 5.77 14.80
CA GLY A 60 -2.59 4.38 14.62
C GLY A 60 -2.94 4.04 13.17
N TYR A 61 -3.41 5.01 12.39
CA TYR A 61 -3.65 4.85 10.95
C TYR A 61 -2.33 4.75 10.16
N ALA A 62 -1.34 5.58 10.47
CA ALA A 62 -0.02 5.55 9.84
C ALA A 62 0.66 4.19 10.05
N LEU A 63 0.65 3.68 11.27
CA LEU A 63 1.25 2.37 11.60
C LEU A 63 0.57 1.23 10.84
N LYS A 64 -0.77 1.26 10.67
CA LYS A 64 -1.49 0.27 9.86
C LYS A 64 -1.13 0.36 8.37
N LEU A 65 -0.87 1.56 7.85
CA LEU A 65 -0.39 1.72 6.48
C LEU A 65 1.03 1.19 6.31
N GLU A 66 1.92 1.44 7.26
CA GLU A 66 3.29 0.90 7.23
C GLU A 66 3.30 -0.63 7.18
N VAL A 67 2.43 -1.29 7.97
CA VAL A 67 2.26 -2.76 7.94
C VAL A 67 1.79 -3.26 6.57
N ILE A 68 0.88 -2.53 5.90
CA ILE A 68 0.39 -2.91 4.56
C ILE A 68 1.46 -2.67 3.49
N ILE A 69 2.19 -1.56 3.55
CA ILE A 69 3.27 -1.23 2.61
C ILE A 69 4.43 -2.21 2.76
N ALA A 70 4.76 -2.60 4.00
CA ALA A 70 5.74 -3.66 4.29
C ALA A 70 5.29 -5.04 3.77
N GLY A 71 4.03 -5.17 3.35
CA GLY A 71 3.55 -6.24 2.49
C GLY A 71 3.64 -7.62 3.11
N CYS A 72 3.00 -7.87 4.26
CA CYS A 72 3.14 -9.19 4.91
C CYS A 72 2.01 -9.56 5.91
N PRO A 73 1.90 -10.87 6.27
CA PRO A 73 0.65 -11.59 6.47
C PRO A 73 -0.08 -11.25 7.77
N LYS A 74 -1.41 -11.22 7.69
CA LYS A 74 -2.25 -11.52 8.85
C LYS A 74 -2.15 -13.02 9.12
N ASN A 75 -1.69 -13.40 10.31
CA ASN A 75 -2.02 -14.71 10.87
C ASN A 75 -3.54 -14.94 10.84
#